data_AF-X1LZK3-F1
#
_entry.id   AF-X1LZK3-F1
#
_cell.length_a   1.000
_cell.length_b   1.000
_cell.length_c   1.000
_cell.angle_alpha   90.00
_cell.angle_beta   90.00
_cell.angle_gamma   90.00
#
_symmetry.space_group_name_H-M   'P 1'
#
loop_
_entity.id
_entity.type
_entity.pdbx_description
1 polymer ?
#
loop_
_entity_poly.entity_id
_entity_poly.type
_entity_poly.pdbx_seq_one_letter_code
_entity_poly.pdbx_strand_id
1 'polypeptide(L)'
;MANKAKIGILDFNDEREHVLQGTFENAQGLKKNVVETLEKTGEMDIIDPSESFTRFDKMVWRPEIVRKQAGMLARAGIDGVIFHYSVSVGSQILH
;
A
#
# COMPACT_ATOMS: atom_id res chain seq x y z
N MET A 1 -10.06 -3.96 27.42
CA MET A 1 -10.06 -3.79 25.95
C MET A 1 -8.74 -4.36 25.47
N ALA A 2 -8.75 -5.35 24.57
CA ALA A 2 -7.49 -5.79 23.95
C ALA A 2 -6.96 -4.61 23.10
N ASN A 3 -5.69 -4.24 23.27
CA ASN A 3 -5.08 -3.25 22.39
C ASN A 3 -5.01 -3.85 20.98
N LYS A 4 -5.68 -3.22 20.02
CA LYS A 4 -5.52 -3.58 18.60
C LYS A 4 -4.08 -3.30 18.18
N ALA A 5 -3.50 -4.18 17.36
CA ALA A 5 -2.18 -3.95 16.79
C ALA A 5 -2.26 -2.84 15.74
N LYS A 6 -1.39 -1.84 15.83
CA LYS A 6 -1.27 -0.77 14.81
C LYS A 6 -0.39 -1.25 13.68
N ILE A 7 -0.98 -1.57 12.54
CA ILE A 7 -0.25 -2.11 11.39
C ILE A 7 -0.21 -1.06 10.29
N GLY A 8 1.00 -0.67 9.89
CA GLY A 8 1.19 0.17 8.71
C GLY A 8 1.06 -0.63 7.43
N ILE A 9 0.50 -0.05 6.37
CA ILE A 9 0.54 -0.66 5.03
C ILE A 9 1.26 0.27 4.05
N LEU A 10 2.15 -0.31 3.25
CA LEU A 10 2.80 0.37 2.13
C LEU A 10 2.49 -0.42 0.85
N ASP A 11 1.94 0.27 -0.13
CA ASP A 11 1.52 -0.32 -1.41
C ASP A 11 2.53 0.04 -2.49
N PHE A 12 3.19 -0.95 -3.06
CA PHE A 12 4.27 -0.81 -4.03
C PHE A 12 3.79 -1.09 -5.45
N ASN A 13 4.35 -0.35 -6.40
CA ASN A 13 4.17 -0.58 -7.82
C ASN A 13 5.49 -0.44 -8.58
N ASP A 14 5.44 -0.77 -9.86
CA ASP A 14 6.52 -0.61 -10.82
C ASP A 14 6.92 0.87 -10.99
N GLU A 15 8.23 1.11 -11.12
CA GLU A 15 8.78 2.46 -11.33
C GLU A 15 8.50 3.00 -12.75
N ARG A 16 8.19 2.11 -13.71
CA ARG A 16 7.87 2.48 -15.09
C ARG A 16 6.48 3.08 -15.15
N GLU A 17 6.41 4.37 -15.47
CA GLU A 17 5.16 5.16 -15.45
C GLU A 17 4.01 4.54 -16.29
N HIS A 18 4.31 3.96 -17.46
CA HIS A 18 3.29 3.31 -18.29
C HIS A 18 2.70 2.05 -17.63
N VAL A 19 3.50 1.31 -16.85
CA VAL A 19 3.03 0.13 -16.09
C VAL A 19 2.21 0.59 -14.89
N LEU A 20 2.70 1.60 -14.18
CA LEU A 20 2.00 2.24 -13.06
C LEU A 20 0.62 2.75 -13.48
N GLN A 21 0.55 3.48 -14.59
CA GLN A 21 -0.72 3.97 -15.14
C GLN A 21 -1.70 2.83 -15.47
N GLY A 22 -1.20 1.70 -15.99
CA GLY A 22 -2.03 0.54 -16.34
C GLY A 22 -2.49 -0.29 -15.14
N THR A 23 -1.82 -0.20 -13.99
CA THR A 23 -2.07 -1.05 -12.82
C THR A 23 -2.64 -0.32 -11.61
N PHE A 24 -2.51 1.01 -11.56
CA PHE A 24 -2.81 1.82 -10.39
C PHE A 24 -4.20 1.57 -9.79
N GLU A 25 -5.26 1.66 -10.60
CA GLU A 25 -6.64 1.51 -10.11
C GLU A 25 -6.91 0.10 -9.56
N ASN A 26 -6.42 -0.93 -10.27
CA ASN A 26 -6.58 -2.32 -9.83
C ASN A 26 -5.80 -2.59 -8.53
N ALA A 27 -4.59 -2.04 -8.42
CA ALA A 27 -3.75 -2.15 -7.24
C ALA A 27 -4.41 -1.50 -6.02
N GLN A 28 -4.93 -0.27 -6.17
CA GLN A 28 -5.64 0.42 -5.11
C GLN A 28 -6.92 -0.31 -4.68
N GLY A 29 -7.65 -0.89 -5.64
CA GLY A 29 -8.80 -1.74 -5.36
C GLY A 29 -8.44 -3.00 -4.57
N LEU A 30 -7.36 -3.68 -4.95
CA LEU A 30 -6.88 -4.86 -4.23
C LEU A 30 -6.44 -4.51 -2.80
N LYS A 31 -5.65 -3.44 -2.64
CA LYS A 31 -5.24 -2.93 -1.33
C LYS A 31 -6.46 -2.63 -0.46
N LYS A 32 -7.46 -1.94 -0.98
CA LYS A 32 -8.70 -1.63 -0.25
C LYS A 32 -9.37 -2.91 0.28
N ASN A 33 -9.47 -3.95 -0.55
CA ASN A 33 -10.05 -5.23 -0.11
C ASN A 33 -9.23 -5.90 1.00
N VAL A 34 -7.89 -5.80 0.93
CA VAL A 34 -6.99 -6.31 1.98
C VAL A 34 -7.22 -5.56 3.29
N VAL A 35 -7.21 -4.22 3.25
CA VAL A 35 -7.44 -3.37 4.43
C VAL A 35 -8.80 -3.68 5.07
N GLU A 36 -9.88 -3.66 4.29
CA GLU A 36 -11.22 -3.96 4.78
C GLU A 36 -11.32 -5.36 5.40
N THR A 37 -10.59 -6.34 4.86
CA THR A 37 -10.57 -7.71 5.39
C THR A 37 -9.82 -7.78 6.72
N LEU A 38 -8.69 -7.09 6.83
CA LEU A 38 -7.91 -7.02 8.07
C LEU A 38 -8.67 -6.30 9.17
N GLU A 39 -9.34 -5.19 8.87
CA GLU A 39 -10.13 -4.43 9.84
C GLU A 39 -11.33 -5.23 10.38
N LYS A 40 -11.96 -6.07 9.53
CA LYS A 40 -13.07 -6.96 9.93
C LYS A 40 -12.68 -8.00 10.99
N THR A 41 -11.39 -8.31 11.14
CA THR A 41 -10.93 -9.18 12.23
C THR A 41 -11.16 -8.54 13.61
N GLY A 42 -11.23 -7.20 13.67
CA GLY A 42 -11.32 -6.46 14.92
C GLY A 42 -10.02 -6.43 15.74
N GLU A 43 -8.94 -7.04 15.26
CA GLU A 43 -7.67 -7.18 15.97
C GLU A 43 -6.64 -6.10 15.58
N MET A 44 -6.85 -5.44 14.45
CA MET A 44 -5.88 -4.52 13.86
C MET A 44 -6.48 -3.12 13.63
N ASP A 45 -5.63 -2.11 13.74
CA ASP A 45 -5.86 -0.73 13.32
C ASP A 45 -4.88 -0.44 12.17
N ILE A 46 -5.41 -0.26 10.96
CA ILE A 46 -4.58 -0.14 9.76
C ILE A 46 -4.25 1.33 9.52
N ILE A 47 -2.95 1.64 9.50
CA ILE A 47 -2.44 2.97 9.16
C ILE A 47 -2.01 2.96 7.70
N ASP A 48 -2.77 3.64 6.85
CA ASP A 48 -2.49 3.78 5.42
C ASP A 48 -2.01 5.20 5.08
N PRO A 49 -0.70 5.42 4.87
CA PRO A 49 -0.16 6.73 4.53
C PRO A 49 -0.71 7.28 3.21
N SER A 50 -1.15 6.41 2.29
CA SER A 50 -1.58 6.80 0.95
C SER A 50 -2.79 7.75 0.95
N GLU A 51 -3.57 7.77 2.04
CA GLU A 51 -4.67 8.72 2.22
C GLU A 51 -4.19 10.18 2.20
N SER A 52 -2.92 10.43 2.55
CA SER A 52 -2.29 11.75 2.52
C SER A 52 -1.65 12.12 1.17
N PHE A 53 -1.78 11.26 0.14
CA PHE A 53 -1.18 11.45 -1.18
C PHE A 53 -2.23 11.51 -2.28
N THR A 54 -1.82 12.08 -3.42
CA THR A 54 -2.68 12.21 -4.60
C THR A 54 -2.06 11.49 -5.79
N ARG A 55 -2.90 11.07 -6.74
CA ARG A 55 -2.46 10.36 -7.95
C ARG A 55 -1.60 9.14 -7.60
N PHE A 56 -0.55 8.90 -8.38
CA PHE A 56 0.34 7.77 -8.23
C PHE A 56 1.16 7.75 -6.94
N ASP A 57 1.32 8.88 -6.26
CA ASP A 57 2.07 8.93 -5.00
C ASP A 57 1.34 8.23 -3.84
N LYS A 58 0.09 7.80 -4.06
CA LYS A 58 -0.59 6.82 -3.20
C LYS A 58 0.12 5.47 -3.16
N MET A 59 0.92 5.17 -4.18
CA MET A 59 1.75 3.98 -4.24
C MET A 59 3.23 4.35 -4.17
N VAL A 60 4.03 3.45 -3.64
CA VAL A 60 5.48 3.53 -3.63
C VAL A 60 6.00 3.02 -4.97
N TRP A 61 6.35 3.95 -5.86
CA TRP A 61 6.97 3.67 -7.17
C TRP A 61 8.33 4.38 -7.32
N ARG A 62 8.74 5.19 -6.33
CA ARG A 62 10.04 5.86 -6.27
C ARG A 62 10.61 5.92 -4.84
N PRO A 63 11.95 5.99 -4.66
CA PRO A 63 12.59 6.07 -3.34
C PRO A 63 12.16 7.26 -2.48
N GLU A 64 11.86 8.41 -3.08
CA GLU A 64 11.41 9.60 -2.35
C GLU A 64 10.02 9.41 -1.74
N ILE A 65 9.17 8.60 -2.36
CA ILE A 65 7.81 8.33 -1.88
C ILE A 65 7.87 7.39 -0.67
N VAL A 66 8.68 6.32 -0.73
CA VAL A 66 8.84 5.42 0.42
C VAL A 66 9.38 6.16 1.64
N ARG A 67 10.32 7.10 1.47
CA ARG A 67 10.84 7.90 2.59
C ARG A 67 9.75 8.73 3.27
N LYS A 68 8.85 9.33 2.49
CA LYS A 68 7.73 10.13 3.02
C LYS A 68 6.72 9.24 3.75
N GLN A 69 6.25 8.17 3.10
CA GLN A 69 5.24 7.27 3.66
C GLN A 69 5.77 6.51 4.89
N ALA A 70 6.99 5.94 4.82
CA ALA A 70 7.61 5.26 5.96
C ALA A 70 7.86 6.21 7.14
N GLY A 71 8.20 7.49 6.86
CA GLY A 71 8.31 8.51 7.89
C GLY A 71 6.99 8.77 8.62
N MET A 72 5.85 8.69 7.94
CA MET A 72 4.53 8.79 8.58
C MET A 72 4.24 7.57 9.46
N LEU A 73 4.52 6.35 8.97
CA LEU A 73 4.35 5.14 9.74
C LEU A 73 5.22 5.11 11.01
N ALA A 74 6.47 5.53 10.90
CA ALA A 74 7.37 5.62 12.05
C ALA A 74 6.84 6.57 13.14
N ARG A 75 6.21 7.69 12.75
CA ARG A 75 5.57 8.62 13.70
C ARG A 75 4.27 8.10 14.29
N ALA A 76 3.59 7.19 13.61
CA ALA A 76 2.34 6.60 14.08
C ALA A 76 2.53 5.54 15.19
N GLY A 77 3.78 5.09 15.41
CA GLY A 77 4.11 4.08 16.42
C GLY A 77 3.50 2.72 16.07
N ILE A 78 3.69 2.28 14.83
CA ILE A 78 3.20 0.98 14.34
C ILE A 78 3.94 -0.19 15.00
N ASP A 79 3.22 -1.29 15.21
CA ASP A 79 3.73 -2.56 15.74
C ASP A 79 4.30 -3.45 14.62
N GLY A 80 3.88 -3.20 13.37
CA GLY A 80 4.33 -3.95 12.20
C GLY A 80 3.96 -3.25 10.89
N VAL A 81 4.56 -3.71 9.79
CA VAL A 81 4.30 -3.17 8.45
C VAL A 81 3.97 -4.28 7.46
N ILE A 82 2.95 -4.07 6.65
CA ILE A 82 2.60 -4.89 5.50
C ILE A 82 3.14 -4.21 4.24
N PHE A 83 3.95 -4.95 3.49
CA PHE A 83 4.34 -4.55 2.15
C PHE A 83 3.42 -5.25 1.15
N HIS A 84 2.55 -4.48 0.51
CA HIS A 84 1.68 -4.94 -0.55
C HIS A 84 2.31 -4.63 -1.90
N TYR A 85 2.40 -5.62 -2.78
CA TYR A 85 2.99 -5.46 -4.12
C TYR A 85 1.95 -5.78 -5.17
N SER A 86 1.62 -4.79 -5.99
CA SER A 86 0.78 -4.98 -7.17
C SER A 86 1.64 -4.84 -8.41
N VAL A 87 2.11 -5.95 -8.95
CA VAL A 87 2.97 -5.97 -10.13
C VAL A 87 2.19 -6.43 -11.36
N SER A 88 2.42 -5.75 -12.49
CA SER A 88 1.98 -6.26 -13.79
C SER A 88 2.87 -7.44 -14.18
N VAL A 89 2.29 -8.62 -14.29
CA VAL A 89 2.93 -9.71 -15.04
C VAL A 89 2.63 -9.42 -16.51
N GLY A 90 3.63 -8.95 -17.25
CA GLY A 90 3.46 -8.58 -18.66
C GLY A 90 2.78 -9.71 -19.44
N SER A 91 1.70 -9.37 -20.15
CA SER A 91 0.92 -10.29 -21.00
C SER A 91 1.70 -10.85 -22.21
N GLN A 92 2.99 -10.57 -22.34
CA GLN A 92 3.87 -11.15 -23.36
C GLN A 92 4.33 -12.58 -23.05
N ILE A 93 3.87 -13.19 -21.94
CA ILE A 93 4.16 -14.60 -21.60
C ILE A 93 2.98 -15.53 -22.01
N LEU A 94 1.85 -15.00 -22.49
CA LEU A 94 0.64 -15.78 -22.78
C LEU A 94 0.09 -15.68 -24.22
N HIS A 95 0.87 -15.19 -25.19
CA HIS A 95 0.54 -15.30 -26.62
C HIS A 95 1.78 -15.50 -27.48
#